data_AF-D9PJN6-F1
#
_entry.id   AF-D9PJN6-F1
#
_cell.length_a   1.000
_cell.length_b   1.000
_cell.length_c   1.000
_cell.angle_alpha   90.00
_cell.angle_beta   90.00
_cell.angle_gamma   90.00
#
_symmetry.space_group_name_H-M   'P 1'
#
loop_
_entity.id
_entity.type
_entity.pdbx_description
1 polymer ?
#
loop_
_entity_poly.entity_id
_entity_poly.type
_entity_poly.pdbx_seq_one_letter_code
_entity_poly.pdbx_strand_id
1 'polypeptide(L)'
;MIAALAYMGGPRPIAYTPFGEFTVFVFFGLVAVVGTYFLHAGAVRPSAWLAAAAIGSHAAAVLVVNNHRDAEHDRRTGRRTFAATFGQEASGRFYAAALWAPFAIALAMATLERSPWLAAPLALLPMARRLQADFANLPAGPAFNM
;
A
#
# COMPACT_ATOMS: atom_id res chain seq x y z
N MET A 1 -3.87 -17.36 -10.17
CA MET A 1 -5.32 -17.61 -10.00
C MET A 1 -5.71 -18.01 -8.57
N ILE A 2 -4.99 -18.94 -7.91
CA ILE A 2 -5.30 -19.37 -6.53
C ILE A 2 -5.23 -18.19 -5.52
N ALA A 3 -4.23 -17.31 -5.62
CA ALA A 3 -4.12 -16.14 -4.75
C ALA A 3 -5.30 -15.16 -4.90
N ALA A 4 -5.74 -14.88 -6.13
CA ALA A 4 -6.92 -14.05 -6.40
C ALA A 4 -8.21 -14.71 -5.89
N LEU A 5 -8.32 -16.04 -6.04
CA LEU A 5 -9.42 -16.83 -5.50
C LEU A 5 -9.40 -16.89 -3.97
N ALA A 6 -8.25 -16.88 -3.30
CA ALA A 6 -8.17 -16.80 -1.84
C ALA A 6 -8.39 -15.38 -1.32
N TYR A 7 -8.08 -14.36 -2.12
CA TYR A 7 -8.26 -12.95 -1.75
C TYR A 7 -9.74 -12.54 -1.73
N MET A 8 -10.52 -12.93 -2.75
CA MET A 8 -11.95 -12.62 -2.83
C MET A 8 -12.89 -13.83 -2.68
N GLY A 9 -12.42 -15.06 -2.88
CA GLY A 9 -13.25 -16.26 -2.88
C GLY A 9 -13.02 -17.17 -1.66
N GLY A 10 -13.97 -18.08 -1.44
CA GLY A 10 -13.98 -19.01 -0.31
C GLY A 10 -14.74 -18.49 0.91
N PRO A 11 -14.93 -19.34 1.95
CA PRO A 11 -15.75 -19.02 3.12
C PRO A 11 -15.17 -17.91 4.02
N ARG A 12 -13.88 -17.56 3.85
CA ARG A 12 -13.18 -16.46 4.55
C ARG A 12 -12.16 -15.79 3.63
N PRO A 13 -12.60 -14.87 2.74
CA PRO A 13 -11.70 -14.13 1.86
C PRO A 13 -10.65 -13.37 2.66
N ILE A 14 -9.39 -13.38 2.21
CA ILE A 14 -8.31 -12.65 2.88
C ILE A 14 -8.60 -11.15 2.93
N ALA A 15 -9.34 -10.61 1.95
CA ALA A 15 -9.82 -9.23 1.95
C ALA A 15 -10.70 -8.88 3.18
N TYR A 16 -11.31 -9.86 3.85
CA TYR A 16 -12.13 -9.65 5.04
C TYR A 16 -11.36 -9.88 6.35
N THR A 17 -10.03 -10.02 6.26
CA THR A 17 -9.11 -10.20 7.38
C THR A 17 -8.18 -8.98 7.50
N PRO A 18 -7.45 -8.80 8.61
CA PRO A 18 -6.56 -7.66 8.76
C PRO A 18 -5.27 -7.78 7.94
N PHE A 19 -5.16 -8.82 7.10
CA PHE A 19 -3.99 -9.09 6.25
C PHE A 19 -4.17 -8.59 4.81
N GLY A 20 -5.26 -7.90 4.50
CA GLY A 20 -5.55 -7.41 3.14
C GLY A 20 -4.42 -6.52 2.60
N GLU A 21 -4.01 -5.53 3.37
CA GLU A 21 -2.95 -4.57 3.05
C GLU A 21 -1.60 -5.25 2.81
N PHE A 22 -1.25 -6.21 3.68
CA PHE A 22 -0.04 -7.01 3.54
C PHE A 22 -0.08 -7.88 2.28
N THR A 23 -1.24 -8.49 2.00
CA THR A 23 -1.42 -9.32 0.82
C THR A 23 -1.26 -8.50 -0.46
N VAL A 24 -1.87 -7.32 -0.52
CA VAL A 24 -1.72 -6.37 -1.63
C VAL A 24 -0.26 -5.95 -1.80
N PHE A 25 0.44 -5.63 -0.71
CA PHE A 25 1.86 -5.31 -0.75
C PHE A 25 2.70 -6.44 -1.37
N VAL A 26 2.48 -7.68 -0.96
CA VAL A 26 3.24 -8.83 -1.46
C VAL A 26 2.93 -9.10 -2.94
N PHE A 27 1.65 -9.13 -3.33
CA PHE A 27 1.30 -9.51 -4.70
C PHE A 27 1.55 -8.40 -5.73
N PHE A 28 1.11 -7.17 -5.45
CA PHE A 28 1.29 -6.05 -6.37
C PHE A 28 2.67 -5.41 -6.30
N GLY A 29 3.32 -5.48 -5.13
CA GLY A 29 4.70 -5.06 -4.97
C GLY A 29 5.66 -6.19 -5.34
N LEU A 30 5.94 -7.08 -4.39
CA LEU A 30 7.03 -8.07 -4.50
C LEU A 30 6.86 -8.99 -5.71
N VAL A 31 5.75 -9.71 -5.81
CA VAL A 31 5.56 -10.74 -6.85
C VAL A 31 5.51 -10.10 -8.24
N ALA A 32 4.67 -9.08 -8.44
CA ALA A 32 4.50 -8.45 -9.74
C ALA A 32 5.78 -7.73 -10.21
N VAL A 33 6.38 -6.90 -9.36
CA VAL A 33 7.54 -6.08 -9.78
C VAL A 33 8.80 -6.92 -9.90
N VAL A 34 9.13 -7.75 -8.90
CA VAL A 34 10.34 -8.60 -8.95
C VAL A 34 10.21 -9.65 -10.04
N GLY A 35 9.03 -10.28 -10.17
CA GLY A 35 8.77 -11.25 -11.23
C GLY A 35 8.94 -10.64 -12.62
N THR A 36 8.37 -9.46 -12.85
CA THR A 36 8.54 -8.74 -14.12
C THR A 36 9.99 -8.39 -14.38
N TYR A 37 10.70 -7.88 -13.36
CA TYR A 37 12.12 -7.55 -13.48
C TYR A 37 12.97 -8.78 -13.84
N PHE A 38 12.76 -9.90 -13.13
CA PHE A 38 13.47 -11.15 -13.37
C PHE A 38 13.27 -11.67 -14.80
N LEU A 39 12.03 -11.63 -15.31
CA LEU A 39 11.73 -12.06 -16.68
C LEU A 39 12.47 -11.23 -17.74
N HIS A 40 12.73 -9.95 -17.48
CA HIS A 40 13.42 -9.07 -18.43
C HIS A 40 14.95 -9.09 -18.26
N ALA A 41 15.44 -9.12 -17.02
CA ALA A 41 16.86 -8.97 -16.71
C ALA A 41 17.59 -10.31 -16.46
N GLY A 42 16.86 -11.43 -16.31
CA GLY A 42 17.41 -12.75 -16.00
C GLY A 42 17.99 -12.90 -14.59
N ALA A 43 18.00 -11.85 -13.79
CA ALA A 43 18.46 -11.82 -12.41
C ALA A 43 17.69 -10.75 -11.62
N VAL A 44 17.75 -10.79 -10.29
CA VAL A 44 17.11 -9.79 -9.43
C VAL A 44 18.17 -8.96 -8.71
N ARG A 45 18.19 -7.65 -8.99
CA ARG A 45 19.06 -6.69 -8.29
C ARG A 45 18.39 -6.21 -6.98
N PRO A 46 19.16 -5.77 -5.97
CA PRO A 46 18.60 -5.19 -4.75
C PRO A 46 17.64 -4.01 -5.01
N SER A 47 17.91 -3.20 -6.03
CA SER A 47 17.03 -2.09 -6.43
C SER A 47 15.66 -2.55 -6.93
N ALA A 48 15.53 -3.75 -7.50
CA ALA A 48 14.24 -4.30 -7.89
C ALA A 48 13.37 -4.62 -6.67
N TRP A 49 13.96 -5.11 -5.58
CA TRP A 49 13.26 -5.34 -4.31
C TRP A 49 12.81 -4.03 -3.67
N LEU A 50 13.65 -3.00 -3.71
CA LEU A 50 13.30 -1.66 -3.26
C LEU A 50 12.14 -1.07 -4.06
N ALA A 51 12.22 -1.10 -5.40
CA ALA A 51 11.13 -0.67 -6.26
C ALA A 51 9.83 -1.43 -5.97
N ALA A 52 9.91 -2.75 -5.78
CA ALA A 52 8.77 -3.59 -5.44
C ALA A 52 8.12 -3.18 -4.10
N ALA A 53 8.94 -2.88 -3.08
CA ALA A 53 8.44 -2.37 -1.80
C ALA A 53 7.78 -0.99 -1.95
N ALA A 54 8.32 -0.10 -2.78
CA ALA A 54 7.70 1.21 -3.04
C ALA A 54 6.33 1.10 -3.72
N ILE A 55 6.20 0.24 -4.73
CA ILE A 55 4.93 -0.01 -5.42
C ILE A 55 3.94 -0.72 -4.50
N GLY A 56 4.39 -1.74 -3.77
CA GLY A 56 3.56 -2.46 -2.80
C GLY A 56 3.03 -1.54 -1.70
N SER A 57 3.85 -0.58 -1.24
CA SER A 57 3.44 0.41 -0.22
C SER A 57 2.34 1.33 -0.73
N HIS A 58 2.43 1.83 -1.97
CA HIS A 58 1.34 2.61 -2.58
C HIS A 58 0.06 1.80 -2.73
N ALA A 59 0.16 0.56 -3.19
CA ALA A 59 -1.01 -0.32 -3.34
C ALA A 59 -1.67 -0.59 -1.97
N ALA A 60 -0.88 -0.83 -0.94
CA ALA A 60 -1.38 -0.97 0.43
C ALA A 60 -2.02 0.33 0.94
N ALA A 61 -1.43 1.50 0.69
CA ALA A 61 -1.99 2.79 1.09
C ALA A 61 -3.39 3.01 0.49
N VAL A 62 -3.60 2.68 -0.79
CA VAL A 62 -4.93 2.77 -1.42
C VAL A 62 -5.94 1.86 -0.73
N LEU A 63 -5.56 0.61 -0.41
CA LEU A 63 -6.45 -0.30 0.29
C LEU A 63 -6.78 0.17 1.70
N VAL A 64 -5.81 0.75 2.40
CA VAL A 64 -6.02 1.31 3.75
C VAL A 64 -7.06 2.42 3.72
N VAL A 65 -7.01 3.32 2.73
CA VAL A 65 -8.02 4.38 2.55
C VAL A 65 -9.42 3.78 2.40
N ASN A 66 -9.56 2.76 1.55
CA ASN A 66 -10.84 2.07 1.36
C ASN A 66 -11.34 1.44 2.66
N ASN A 67 -10.48 0.68 3.34
CA ASN A 67 -10.84 0.00 4.59
C ASN A 67 -11.11 0.98 5.74
N HIS A 68 -10.41 2.12 5.79
CA HIS A 68 -10.60 3.17 6.79
C HIS A 68 -11.96 3.85 6.64
N ARG A 69 -12.36 4.17 5.40
CA ARG A 69 -13.68 4.73 5.08
C ARG A 69 -14.80 3.80 5.50
N ASP A 70 -14.63 2.51 5.23
CA ASP A 70 -15.69 1.51 5.37
C ASP A 70 -15.64 0.78 6.74
N ALA A 71 -14.76 1.18 7.66
CA ALA A 71 -14.46 0.48 8.91
C ALA A 71 -15.70 0.20 9.79
N GLU A 72 -16.60 1.18 9.94
CA GLU A 72 -17.83 1.00 10.75
C GLU A 72 -18.85 0.09 10.05
N HIS A 73 -18.94 0.14 8.72
CA HIS A 73 -19.78 -0.78 7.95
C HIS A 73 -19.23 -2.21 8.02
N ASP A 74 -17.91 -2.38 7.87
CA ASP A 74 -17.22 -3.66 7.98
C ASP A 74 -17.45 -4.29 9.36
N ARG A 75 -17.35 -3.49 10.44
CA ARG A 75 -17.61 -3.95 11.81
C ARG A 75 -19.05 -4.47 11.99
N ARG A 76 -20.04 -3.81 11.39
CA ARG A 76 -21.46 -4.21 11.46
C ARG A 76 -21.78 -5.45 10.63
N THR A 77 -21.08 -5.64 9.52
CA THR A 77 -21.24 -6.80 8.63
C THR A 77 -20.39 -8.00 9.04
N GLY A 78 -19.63 -7.89 10.14
CA GLY A 78 -18.79 -8.96 10.68
C GLY A 78 -17.45 -9.15 9.94
N ARG A 79 -17.10 -8.24 9.03
CA ARG A 79 -15.77 -8.21 8.39
C ARG A 79 -14.73 -7.70 9.38
N ARG A 80 -13.51 -8.25 9.28
CA ARG A 80 -12.39 -7.94 10.17
C ARG A 80 -11.23 -7.35 9.39
N THR A 81 -11.50 -6.30 8.61
CA THR A 81 -10.44 -5.52 7.94
C THR A 81 -9.51 -4.88 8.97
N PHE A 82 -8.32 -4.42 8.55
CA PHE A 82 -7.33 -3.87 9.50
C PHE A 82 -7.92 -2.68 10.28
N ALA A 83 -8.59 -1.76 9.60
CA ALA A 83 -9.27 -0.63 10.23
C ALA A 83 -10.41 -1.06 11.18
N ALA A 84 -11.22 -2.05 10.79
CA ALA A 84 -12.29 -2.58 11.66
C ALA A 84 -11.76 -3.33 12.90
N THR A 85 -10.55 -3.90 12.82
CA THR A 85 -9.96 -4.71 13.90
C THR A 85 -9.10 -3.88 14.85
N PHE A 86 -8.26 -2.98 14.32
CA PHE A 86 -7.28 -2.21 15.09
C PHE A 86 -7.65 -0.73 15.26
N GLY A 87 -8.75 -0.30 14.64
CA GLY A 87 -9.29 1.05 14.77
C GLY A 87 -8.67 2.08 13.82
N GLN A 88 -9.29 3.27 13.83
CA GLN A 88 -8.94 4.37 12.91
C GLN A 88 -7.53 4.91 13.14
N GLU A 89 -7.06 4.96 14.39
CA GLU A 89 -5.73 5.49 14.71
C GLU A 89 -4.61 4.59 14.15
N ALA A 90 -4.71 3.27 14.36
CA ALA A 90 -3.76 2.31 13.81
C ALA A 90 -3.78 2.34 12.27
N SER A 91 -4.98 2.42 11.67
CA SER A 91 -5.16 2.56 10.23
C SER A 91 -4.49 3.82 9.68
N GLY A 92 -4.61 4.96 10.37
CA GLY A 92 -3.95 6.21 9.97
C GLY A 92 -2.43 6.16 10.07
N ARG A 93 -1.88 5.52 11.11
CA ARG A 93 -0.42 5.29 11.21
C ARG A 93 0.09 4.39 10.09
N PHE A 94 -0.66 3.33 9.76
CA PHE A 94 -0.31 2.45 8.66
C PHE A 94 -0.35 3.20 7.32
N TYR A 95 -1.41 3.98 7.06
CA TYR A 95 -1.52 4.81 5.86
C TYR A 95 -0.34 5.76 5.72
N ALA A 96 0.02 6.48 6.79
CA ALA A 96 1.17 7.38 6.78
C ALA A 96 2.47 6.63 6.46
N ALA A 97 2.73 5.49 7.10
CA ALA A 97 3.91 4.68 6.81
C ALA A 97 3.95 4.23 5.34
N ALA A 98 2.84 3.73 4.82
CA ALA A 98 2.71 3.25 3.45
C ALA A 98 2.82 4.39 2.40
N LEU A 99 2.34 5.59 2.72
CA LEU A 99 2.44 6.78 1.89
C LEU A 99 3.88 7.34 1.85
N TRP A 100 4.59 7.33 2.98
CA TRP A 100 5.92 7.93 3.10
C TRP A 100 7.07 7.00 2.71
N ALA A 101 6.92 5.68 2.91
CA ALA A 101 7.95 4.70 2.60
C ALA A 101 8.50 4.81 1.16
N PRO A 102 7.69 5.00 0.10
CA PRO A 102 8.17 5.14 -1.27
C PRO A 102 9.16 6.29 -1.47
N PHE A 103 9.02 7.40 -0.75
CA PHE A 103 9.95 8.54 -0.85
C PHE A 103 11.30 8.22 -0.23
N ALA A 104 11.30 7.56 0.95
CA ALA A 104 12.53 7.08 1.57
C ALA A 104 13.23 6.02 0.70
N ILE A 105 12.45 5.13 0.09
CA ILE A 105 12.95 4.11 -0.83
C ILE A 105 13.54 4.75 -2.10
N ALA A 106 12.87 5.75 -2.69
CA ALA A 106 13.36 6.47 -3.86
C ALA A 106 14.73 7.12 -3.60
N LEU A 107 14.91 7.73 -2.42
CA LEU A 107 16.20 8.26 -2.00
C LEU A 107 17.26 7.15 -1.84
N ALA A 108 16.92 6.02 -1.21
CA ALA A 108 17.82 4.88 -1.07
C ALA A 108 18.21 4.27 -2.43
N MET A 109 17.30 4.25 -3.40
CA MET A 109 17.59 3.80 -4.76
C MET A 109 18.50 4.78 -5.50
N ALA A 110 18.28 6.08 -5.35
CA ALA A 110 19.13 7.11 -5.96
C ALA A 110 20.58 7.02 -5.49
N THR A 111 20.80 6.72 -4.20
CA THR A 111 22.14 6.51 -3.65
C THR A 111 22.74 5.17 -4.07
N LEU A 112 21.97 4.08 -4.02
CA LEU A 112 22.42 2.73 -4.38
C LEU A 112 22.84 2.63 -5.86
N GLU A 113 22.06 3.22 -6.76
CA GLU A 113 22.32 3.17 -8.21
C GLU A 113 23.14 4.36 -8.70
N ARG A 114 23.55 5.28 -7.80
CA ARG A 114 24.27 6.54 -8.11
C ARG A 114 23.59 7.36 -9.21
N SER A 115 22.25 7.36 -9.20
CA SER A 115 21.43 8.02 -10.21
C SER A 115 20.49 9.02 -9.53
N PRO A 116 20.76 10.33 -9.59
CA PRO A 116 19.94 11.33 -8.92
C PRO A 116 18.52 11.41 -9.49
N TRP A 117 18.31 10.98 -10.73
CA TRP A 117 16.99 10.92 -11.36
C TRP A 117 16.00 10.02 -10.63
N LEU A 118 16.48 9.00 -9.90
CA LEU A 118 15.62 8.13 -9.08
C LEU A 118 15.04 8.86 -7.86
N ALA A 119 15.57 10.04 -7.51
CA ALA A 119 15.01 10.91 -6.47
C ALA A 119 13.93 11.87 -7.01
N ALA A 120 13.62 11.85 -8.32
CA ALA A 120 12.57 12.69 -8.90
C ALA A 120 11.21 12.61 -8.17
N PRO A 121 10.76 11.45 -7.64
CA PRO A 121 9.52 11.38 -6.86
C PRO A 121 9.48 12.33 -5.65
N LEU A 122 10.62 12.76 -5.10
CA LEU A 122 10.68 13.73 -4.00
C LEU A 122 10.06 15.09 -4.37
N ALA A 123 9.92 15.42 -5.66
CA ALA A 123 9.16 16.60 -6.08
C ALA A 123 7.68 16.55 -5.64
N LEU A 124 7.14 15.35 -5.39
CA LEU A 124 5.75 15.13 -4.97
C LEU A 124 5.55 15.15 -3.45
N LEU A 125 6.59 15.42 -2.65
CA LEU A 125 6.48 15.54 -1.18
C LEU A 125 5.35 16.50 -0.74
N PRO A 126 5.12 17.68 -1.38
CA PRO A 126 4.01 18.55 -1.01
C PRO A 126 2.64 17.89 -1.23
N MET A 127 2.50 17.08 -2.28
CA MET A 127 1.26 16.35 -2.56
C MET A 127 1.03 15.26 -1.50
N ALA A 128 2.06 14.50 -1.13
CA ALA A 128 1.95 13.50 -0.08
C ALA A 128 1.53 14.11 1.26
N ARG A 129 2.06 15.31 1.62
CA ARG A 129 1.60 16.04 2.82
C ARG A 129 0.12 16.40 2.74
N ARG A 130 -0.35 16.85 1.58
CA ARG A 130 -1.79 17.15 1.36
C ARG A 130 -2.63 15.89 1.56
N LEU A 131 -2.27 14.79 0.90
CA LEU A 131 -2.99 13.51 1.04
C LEU A 131 -3.01 12.99 2.47
N GLN A 132 -1.95 13.19 3.25
CA GLN A 132 -1.94 12.82 4.67
C GLN A 132 -2.84 13.75 5.51
N ALA A 133 -2.80 15.06 5.24
CA ALA A 133 -3.65 16.02 5.92
C ALA A 133 -5.14 15.77 5.61
N ASP A 134 -5.46 15.50 4.34
CA ASP A 134 -6.82 15.17 3.89
C ASP A 134 -7.30 13.89 4.58
N PHE A 135 -6.45 12.87 4.64
CA PHE A 135 -6.78 11.63 5.36
C PHE A 135 -7.06 11.84 6.85
N ALA A 136 -6.31 12.73 7.51
CA ALA A 136 -6.46 13.00 8.94
C ALA A 136 -7.68 13.89 9.26
N ASN A 137 -8.05 14.78 8.34
CA ASN A 137 -9.04 15.82 8.59
C ASN A 137 -10.41 15.54 7.95
N LEU A 138 -10.48 14.70 6.92
CA LEU A 138 -11.75 14.37 6.27
C LEU A 138 -12.50 13.31 7.11
N PRO A 139 -13.79 13.52 7.39
CA PRO A 139 -14.59 12.50 8.05
C PRO A 139 -14.64 11.22 7.20
N ALA A 140 -14.49 10.07 7.84
CA ALA A 140 -14.65 8.77 7.19
C ALA A 140 -16.05 8.68 6.56
N GLY A 141 -16.11 8.62 5.21
CA GLY A 141 -17.36 8.69 4.45
C GLY A 141 -17.17 9.08 2.98
N PRO A 142 -18.21 9.60 2.30
CA PRO A 142 -18.21 9.93 0.86
C PRO A 142 -17.11 10.92 0.41
N ALA A 143 -16.43 11.59 1.35
CA ALA A 143 -15.36 12.54 1.09
C ALA A 143 -14.12 11.92 0.38
N PHE A 144 -13.96 10.59 0.44
CA PHE A 144 -12.89 9.86 -0.25
C PHE A 144 -13.27 9.37 -1.67
N ASN A 145 -14.42 9.75 -2.21
CA ASN A 145 -14.89 9.34 -3.55
C ASN A 145 -14.60 10.38 -4.66
N MET A 146 -13.66 11.31 -4.43
CA MET A 146 -13.26 12.27 -5.48
C MET A 146 -12.39 11.63 -6.56
#